data_AF-A0A369H894-F1
#
_entry.id   AF-A0A369H894-F1
#
_cell.length_a   1.000
_cell.length_b   1.000
_cell.length_c   1.000
_cell.angle_alpha   90.00
_cell.angle_beta   90.00
_cell.angle_gamma   90.00
#
_symmetry.space_group_name_H-M   'P 1'
#
loop_
_entity.id
_entity.type
_entity.pdbx_description
1 polymer ?
#
loop_
_entity_poly.entity_id
_entity_poly.type
_entity_poly.pdbx_seq_one_letter_code
_entity_poly.pdbx_strand_id
1 'polypeptide(L)'
;MTSNTRRVPVYRDAGPSRHFSASDPSLRNNETGEDHLAYFSEPCSPERGQLRENTITLQEIKEIIQRVQARHEKRKREKSRKNENKKKKQKEAMERLQCWKEDANNLLSVVELEEDEMKKMPATQYWTSLRERVSSYVTRERELIIQIRDRVLIRNQDTATKSSVQDRLRQLRDDIATDMDFNEALRSMHVNRVELALGLTRH
;
A
#
# COMPACT_ATOMS: atom_id res chain seq x y z
N MET A 1 -6.68 -12.08 31.53
CA MET A 1 -6.50 -13.48 31.09
C MET A 1 -7.12 -13.60 29.71
N THR A 2 -6.28 -13.87 28.71
CA THR A 2 -6.53 -13.71 27.27
C THR A 2 -7.34 -14.89 26.69
N SER A 3 -8.46 -14.61 26.02
CA SER A 3 -9.22 -15.61 25.27
C SER A 3 -8.55 -15.87 23.92
N ASN A 4 -7.77 -16.94 23.89
CA ASN A 4 -7.01 -17.40 22.73
C ASN A 4 -7.89 -18.32 21.85
N THR A 5 -8.54 -17.78 20.82
CA THR A 5 -9.30 -18.61 19.85
C THR A 5 -8.33 -19.24 18.83
N ARG A 6 -7.81 -20.43 19.18
CA ARG A 6 -7.10 -21.33 18.26
C ARG A 6 -8.01 -21.68 17.08
N ARG A 7 -7.64 -21.27 15.87
CA ARG A 7 -8.21 -21.80 14.62
C ARG A 7 -7.65 -23.22 14.40
N VAL A 8 -8.54 -24.20 14.39
CA VAL A 8 -8.25 -25.58 14.01
C VAL A 8 -8.22 -25.65 12.47
N PRO A 9 -7.24 -26.34 11.84
CA PRO A 9 -7.25 -26.57 10.40
C PRO A 9 -8.37 -27.56 10.03
N VAL A 10 -9.27 -27.17 9.14
CA VAL A 10 -10.23 -28.09 8.53
C VAL A 10 -9.53 -28.81 7.39
N TYR A 11 -9.35 -30.13 7.54
CA TYR A 11 -8.91 -31.02 6.47
C TYR A 11 -9.93 -30.96 5.31
N ARG A 12 -9.45 -30.67 4.09
CA ARG A 12 -10.23 -30.84 2.87
C ARG A 12 -10.20 -32.31 2.47
N ASP A 13 -11.27 -33.03 2.73
CA ASP A 13 -11.51 -34.30 2.08
C ASP A 13 -11.86 -34.08 0.61
N ALA A 14 -11.10 -34.76 -0.25
CA ALA A 14 -11.34 -34.86 -1.67
C ALA A 14 -12.61 -35.70 -1.92
N GLY A 15 -13.70 -35.04 -2.32
CA GLY A 15 -14.90 -35.69 -2.85
C GLY A 15 -14.88 -35.77 -4.38
N PRO A 16 -15.49 -36.82 -4.99
CA PRO A 16 -15.34 -37.13 -6.41
C PRO A 16 -16.06 -36.14 -7.34
N SER A 17 -15.48 -35.95 -8.53
CA SER A 17 -15.87 -35.03 -9.59
C SER A 17 -17.32 -35.25 -10.05
N ARG A 18 -18.15 -34.20 -9.99
CA ARG A 18 -19.45 -34.19 -10.66
C ARG A 18 -19.23 -33.88 -12.15
N HIS A 19 -19.56 -34.85 -13.00
CA HIS A 19 -19.71 -34.65 -14.44
C HIS A 19 -20.76 -33.57 -14.70
N PHE A 20 -20.39 -32.53 -15.43
CA PHE A 20 -21.33 -31.59 -16.02
C PHE A 20 -21.97 -32.27 -17.24
N SER A 21 -23.26 -32.58 -17.17
CA SER A 21 -24.05 -33.00 -18.34
C SER A 21 -24.19 -31.81 -19.29
N ALA A 22 -23.54 -31.90 -20.45
CA ALA A 22 -23.79 -31.04 -21.59
C ALA A 22 -25.04 -31.57 -22.31
N SER A 23 -26.11 -30.79 -22.34
CA SER A 23 -27.28 -31.06 -23.19
C SER A 23 -27.15 -30.20 -24.45
N ASP A 24 -26.86 -30.87 -25.56
CA ASP A 24 -26.84 -30.34 -26.92
C ASP A 24 -28.25 -30.46 -27.53
N PRO A 25 -28.92 -29.38 -27.97
CA PRO A 25 -30.18 -29.50 -28.68
C PRO A 25 -29.94 -29.42 -30.18
N SER A 26 -29.70 -30.57 -30.82
CA SER A 26 -29.89 -30.68 -32.26
C SER A 26 -31.38 -30.86 -32.55
N LEU A 27 -32.00 -29.79 -33.06
CA LEU A 27 -33.35 -29.82 -33.62
C LEU A 27 -33.30 -30.42 -35.02
N ARG A 28 -33.86 -31.62 -35.21
CA ARG A 28 -34.28 -32.09 -36.54
C ARG A 28 -35.50 -33.02 -36.50
N ASN A 29 -36.66 -32.40 -36.64
CA ASN A 29 -37.79 -32.71 -37.53
C ASN A 29 -38.05 -34.16 -37.98
N ASN A 30 -39.20 -34.68 -37.52
CA ASN A 30 -40.40 -35.06 -38.29
C ASN A 30 -40.93 -36.44 -37.90
N GLU A 31 -42.11 -36.46 -37.28
CA GLU A 31 -43.20 -37.37 -37.68
C GLU A 31 -44.50 -36.88 -37.02
N THR A 32 -45.43 -36.43 -37.88
CA THR A 32 -46.81 -36.09 -37.55
C THR A 32 -47.55 -37.37 -37.14
N GLY A 33 -47.72 -37.57 -35.84
CA GLY A 33 -48.70 -38.49 -35.28
C GLY A 33 -49.87 -37.68 -34.73
N GLU A 34 -51.03 -37.79 -35.40
CA GLU A 34 -52.31 -37.47 -34.79
C GLU A 34 -52.48 -38.36 -33.55
N ASP A 35 -52.41 -37.75 -32.37
CA ASP A 35 -52.87 -38.37 -31.16
C ASP A 35 -53.67 -37.34 -30.39
N HIS A 36 -54.97 -37.61 -30.24
CA HIS A 36 -55.87 -36.88 -29.37
C HIS A 36 -55.43 -37.11 -27.92
N LEU A 37 -54.38 -36.42 -27.49
CA LEU A 37 -53.98 -36.35 -26.10
C LEU A 37 -55.02 -35.49 -25.37
N ALA A 38 -55.90 -36.20 -24.66
CA ALA A 38 -56.74 -35.66 -23.62
C ALA A 38 -55.91 -34.71 -22.75
N TYR A 39 -56.29 -33.45 -22.75
CA TYR A 39 -55.63 -32.38 -22.01
C TYR A 39 -55.91 -32.57 -20.51
N PHE A 40 -55.20 -33.48 -19.87
CA PHE A 40 -55.17 -33.58 -18.42
C PHE A 40 -54.23 -32.51 -17.90
N SER A 41 -54.78 -31.32 -17.64
CA SER A 41 -54.13 -30.32 -16.81
C SER A 41 -53.89 -30.91 -15.42
N GLU A 42 -52.62 -30.98 -15.01
CA GLU A 42 -52.21 -31.40 -13.67
C GLU A 42 -52.96 -30.59 -12.59
N PRO A 43 -53.41 -31.21 -11.49
CA PRO A 43 -54.02 -30.47 -10.40
C PRO A 43 -52.95 -29.54 -9.82
N CYS A 44 -53.25 -28.23 -9.80
CA CYS A 44 -52.37 -27.10 -9.45
C CYS A 44 -51.68 -26.36 -10.61
N SER A 45 -51.95 -26.68 -11.88
CA SER A 45 -51.60 -25.76 -12.98
C SER A 45 -52.53 -24.55 -12.97
N PRO A 46 -52.04 -23.29 -12.88
CA PRO A 46 -52.89 -22.11 -12.92
C PRO A 46 -53.73 -22.07 -14.20
N GLU A 47 -54.99 -21.68 -14.08
CA GLU A 47 -55.86 -21.52 -15.25
C GLU A 47 -55.22 -20.55 -16.25
N ARG A 48 -55.35 -20.80 -17.56
CA ARG A 48 -54.78 -19.93 -18.63
C ARG A 48 -55.15 -18.44 -18.47
N GLY A 49 -56.26 -18.12 -17.80
CA GLY A 49 -56.66 -16.76 -17.46
C GLY A 49 -55.82 -16.10 -16.36
N GLN A 50 -55.33 -16.87 -15.38
CA GLN A 50 -54.50 -16.40 -14.26
C GLN A 50 -53.06 -16.09 -14.67
N LEU A 51 -52.58 -16.64 -15.79
CA LEU A 51 -51.26 -16.31 -16.35
C LEU A 51 -51.18 -14.90 -16.95
N ARG A 52 -52.31 -14.29 -17.35
CA ARG A 52 -52.33 -12.96 -17.98
C ARG A 52 -51.99 -11.81 -17.03
N GLU A 53 -52.21 -12.00 -15.74
CA GLU A 53 -51.98 -10.95 -14.74
C GLU A 53 -50.51 -10.84 -14.31
N ASN A 54 -49.69 -11.85 -14.63
CA ASN A 54 -48.26 -11.91 -14.31
C ASN A 54 -47.36 -11.99 -15.56
N THR A 55 -47.84 -11.52 -16.73
CA THR A 55 -47.03 -11.50 -17.95
C THR A 55 -46.24 -10.20 -18.07
N ILE A 56 -44.92 -10.29 -17.89
CA ILE A 56 -43.99 -9.22 -18.24
C ILE A 56 -43.93 -9.14 -19.77
N THR A 57 -44.12 -7.96 -20.33
CA THR A 57 -44.03 -7.75 -21.78
C THR A 57 -42.59 -7.92 -22.27
N LEU A 58 -42.41 -8.31 -23.54
CA LEU A 58 -41.07 -8.38 -24.15
C LEU A 58 -40.33 -7.04 -24.11
N GLN A 59 -41.07 -5.92 -24.12
CA GLN A 59 -40.53 -4.57 -23.99
C GLN A 59 -39.90 -4.38 -22.61
N GLU A 60 -40.63 -4.71 -21.54
CA GLU A 60 -40.14 -4.63 -20.16
C GLU A 60 -38.96 -5.56 -19.91
N ILE A 61 -38.95 -6.78 -20.50
CA ILE A 61 -37.80 -7.69 -20.45
C ILE A 61 -36.57 -7.04 -21.10
N LYS A 62 -36.71 -6.43 -22.28
CA LYS A 62 -35.63 -5.71 -22.96
C LYS A 62 -35.11 -4.54 -22.12
N GLU A 63 -36.00 -3.76 -21.50
CA GLU A 63 -35.62 -2.65 -20.63
C GLU A 63 -34.91 -3.11 -19.35
N ILE A 64 -35.34 -4.23 -18.76
CA ILE A 64 -34.66 -4.85 -17.61
C ILE A 64 -33.25 -5.27 -18.01
N ILE A 65 -33.09 -5.97 -19.14
CA ILE A 65 -31.78 -6.39 -19.66
C ILE A 65 -30.87 -5.18 -19.89
N GLN A 66 -31.37 -4.12 -20.54
CA GLN A 66 -30.61 -2.90 -20.77
C GLN A 66 -30.19 -2.23 -19.46
N ARG A 67 -31.08 -2.14 -18.45
CA ARG A 67 -30.75 -1.60 -17.12
C ARG A 67 -29.69 -2.42 -16.41
N VAL A 68 -29.77 -3.75 -16.48
CA VAL A 68 -28.79 -4.65 -15.87
C VAL A 68 -27.43 -4.50 -16.55
N GLN A 69 -27.39 -4.48 -17.89
CA GLN A 69 -26.17 -4.26 -18.66
C GLN A 69 -25.54 -2.90 -18.35
N ALA A 70 -26.33 -1.81 -18.35
CA ALA A 70 -25.85 -0.47 -18.00
C ALA A 70 -25.29 -0.42 -16.56
N ARG A 71 -25.95 -1.08 -15.61
CA ARG A 71 -25.46 -1.17 -14.22
C ARG A 71 -24.16 -1.97 -14.12
N HIS A 72 -24.03 -3.06 -14.89
CA HIS A 72 -22.81 -3.85 -14.95
C HIS A 72 -21.64 -3.06 -15.53
N GLU A 73 -21.85 -2.36 -16.66
CA GLU A 73 -20.84 -1.51 -17.28
C GLU A 73 -20.45 -0.33 -16.37
N LYS A 74 -21.41 0.30 -15.69
CA LYS A 74 -21.12 1.34 -14.69
C LYS A 74 -20.21 0.82 -13.58
N ARG A 75 -20.52 -0.36 -13.01
CA ARG A 75 -19.70 -1.00 -11.97
C ARG A 75 -18.31 -1.35 -12.48
N LYS A 76 -18.18 -1.85 -13.72
CA LYS A 76 -16.90 -2.18 -14.36
C LYS A 76 -16.04 -0.93 -14.52
N ARG A 77 -16.61 0.17 -15.03
CA ARG A 77 -15.93 1.47 -15.17
C ARG A 77 -15.49 2.03 -13.82
N GLU A 78 -16.34 1.98 -12.81
CA GLU A 78 -16.01 2.46 -11.46
C GLU A 78 -14.86 1.66 -10.83
N LYS A 79 -14.87 0.32 -10.94
CA LYS A 79 -13.76 -0.54 -10.49
C LYS A 79 -12.46 -0.19 -11.22
N SER A 80 -12.53 0.03 -12.54
CA SER A 80 -11.37 0.44 -13.33
C SER A 80 -10.75 1.74 -12.80
N ARG A 81 -11.58 2.79 -12.61
CA ARG A 81 -11.13 4.09 -12.07
C ARG A 81 -10.51 3.97 -10.68
N LYS A 82 -11.09 3.15 -9.79
CA LYS A 82 -10.52 2.91 -8.44
C LYS A 82 -9.16 2.23 -8.52
N ASN A 83 -9.01 1.25 -9.40
CA ASN A 83 -7.73 0.54 -9.58
C ASN A 83 -6.66 1.46 -10.18
N GLU A 84 -7.01 2.28 -11.16
CA GLU A 84 -6.12 3.28 -11.75
C GLU A 84 -5.65 4.30 -10.71
N ASN A 85 -6.58 4.86 -9.92
CA ASN A 85 -6.24 5.78 -8.83
C ASN A 85 -5.34 5.11 -7.79
N LYS A 86 -5.57 3.83 -7.46
CA LYS A 86 -4.72 3.08 -6.54
C LYS A 86 -3.31 2.90 -7.11
N LYS A 87 -3.19 2.55 -8.40
CA LYS A 87 -1.89 2.44 -9.09
C LYS A 87 -1.16 3.78 -9.11
N LYS A 88 -1.86 4.87 -9.41
CA LYS A 88 -1.28 6.22 -9.41
C LYS A 88 -0.74 6.60 -8.03
N LYS A 89 -1.54 6.41 -6.97
CA LYS A 89 -1.11 6.65 -5.58
C LYS A 89 0.08 5.79 -5.18
N GLN A 90 0.12 4.53 -5.60
CA GLN A 90 1.25 3.64 -5.32
C GLN A 90 2.52 4.11 -6.05
N LYS A 91 2.40 4.52 -7.31
CA LYS A 91 3.52 5.08 -8.08
C LYS A 91 4.07 6.34 -7.42
N GLU A 92 3.22 7.30 -7.07
CA GLU A 92 3.62 8.52 -6.35
C GLU A 92 4.28 8.21 -5.00
N ALA A 93 3.79 7.21 -4.26
CA ALA A 93 4.40 6.79 -3.00
C ALA A 93 5.80 6.19 -3.21
N MET A 94 6.00 5.38 -4.25
CA MET A 94 7.31 4.84 -4.59
C MET A 94 8.29 5.91 -5.06
N GLU A 95 7.84 6.87 -5.89
CA GLU A 95 8.66 8.00 -6.33
C GLU A 95 9.09 8.86 -5.15
N ARG A 96 8.18 9.18 -4.22
CA ARG A 96 8.54 9.91 -3.00
C ARG A 96 9.55 9.17 -2.13
N LEU A 97 9.35 7.87 -1.95
CA LEU A 97 10.31 7.05 -1.19
C LEU A 97 11.69 7.04 -1.85
N GLN A 98 11.74 7.02 -3.18
CA GLN A 98 12.98 7.09 -3.93
C GLN A 98 13.68 8.45 -3.73
N CYS A 99 12.94 9.56 -3.81
CA CYS A 99 13.48 10.89 -3.49
C CYS A 99 14.06 10.94 -2.07
N TRP A 100 13.36 10.38 -1.07
CA TRP A 100 13.89 10.36 0.31
C TRP A 100 15.17 9.54 0.46
N LYS A 101 15.32 8.44 -0.30
CA LYS A 101 16.57 7.67 -0.32
C LYS A 101 17.71 8.46 -0.93
N GLU A 102 17.43 9.23 -1.99
CA GLU A 102 18.40 10.11 -2.62
C GLU A 102 18.80 11.25 -1.68
N ASP A 103 17.83 11.89 -1.01
CA ASP A 103 18.09 12.91 0.02
C ASP A 103 18.97 12.36 1.16
N ALA A 104 18.66 11.17 1.67
CA ALA A 104 19.48 10.52 2.70
C ALA A 104 20.92 10.26 2.24
N ASN A 105 21.11 9.85 0.98
CA ASN A 105 22.44 9.65 0.40
C ASN A 105 23.19 10.98 0.21
N ASN A 106 22.49 12.03 -0.22
CA ASN A 106 23.08 13.36 -0.37
C ASN A 106 23.53 13.90 0.98
N LEU A 107 22.69 13.80 2.01
CA LEU A 107 23.06 14.17 3.38
C LEU A 107 24.27 13.38 3.87
N LEU A 108 24.28 12.06 3.67
CA LEU A 108 25.40 11.21 4.06
C LEU A 108 26.70 11.64 3.37
N SER A 109 26.65 11.90 2.06
CA SER A 109 27.83 12.33 1.30
C SER A 109 28.39 13.65 1.83
N VAL A 110 27.54 14.61 2.20
CA VAL A 110 27.99 15.88 2.77
C VAL A 110 28.68 15.67 4.12
N VAL A 111 28.10 14.82 4.99
CA VAL A 111 28.66 14.51 6.31
C VAL A 111 29.98 13.74 6.18
N GLU A 112 30.08 12.81 5.23
CA GLU A 112 31.32 12.05 4.99
C GLU A 112 32.45 12.94 4.46
N LEU A 113 32.14 13.90 3.58
CA LEU A 113 33.11 14.91 3.13
C LEU A 113 33.61 15.75 4.31
N GLU A 114 32.71 16.20 5.17
CA GLU A 114 33.07 16.98 6.35
C GLU A 114 33.92 16.14 7.32
N GLU A 115 33.58 14.88 7.56
CA GLU A 115 34.36 13.97 8.40
C GLU A 115 35.80 13.80 7.87
N ASP A 116 35.95 13.68 6.55
CA ASP A 116 37.26 13.55 5.90
C ASP A 116 38.06 14.86 5.94
N GLU A 117 37.43 16.01 5.84
CA GLU A 117 38.07 17.32 6.07
C GLU A 117 38.54 17.45 7.52
N MET A 118 37.70 17.05 8.48
CA MET A 118 38.03 17.04 9.90
C MET A 118 39.19 16.10 10.24
N LYS A 119 39.37 14.99 9.51
CA LYS A 119 40.54 14.10 9.62
C LYS A 119 41.83 14.74 9.09
N LYS A 120 41.75 15.58 8.06
CA LYS A 120 42.90 16.26 7.44
C LYS A 120 43.35 17.51 8.21
N MET A 121 42.48 18.07 9.06
CA MET A 121 42.81 19.25 9.87
C MET A 121 44.00 19.01 10.81
N PRO A 122 44.98 19.93 10.89
CA PRO A 122 46.13 19.78 11.76
C PRO A 122 45.72 19.84 13.23
N ALA A 123 46.18 18.89 14.03
CA ALA A 123 45.97 18.82 15.49
C ALA A 123 46.86 19.83 16.23
N THR A 124 46.73 21.11 15.91
CA THR A 124 47.39 22.16 16.69
C THR A 124 46.66 22.33 18.02
N GLN A 125 47.41 22.56 19.11
CA GLN A 125 46.88 22.66 20.49
C GLN A 125 45.68 23.61 20.64
N TYR A 126 45.61 24.67 19.82
CA TYR A 126 44.54 25.67 19.87
C TYR A 126 43.20 25.17 19.31
N TRP A 127 43.22 24.21 18.39
CA TRP A 127 42.01 23.74 17.69
C TRP A 127 41.60 22.32 18.05
N THR A 128 42.41 21.59 18.83
CA THR A 128 42.16 20.18 19.15
C THR A 128 40.78 19.96 19.77
N SER A 129 40.39 20.77 20.76
CA SER A 129 39.10 20.61 21.45
C SER A 129 37.90 20.92 20.56
N LEU A 130 37.97 21.95 19.72
CA LEU A 130 36.92 22.26 18.75
C LEU A 130 36.83 21.16 17.70
N ARG A 131 37.98 20.69 17.21
CA ARG A 131 38.08 19.62 16.22
C ARG A 131 37.45 18.32 16.73
N GLU A 132 37.78 17.92 17.95
CA GLU A 132 37.19 16.73 18.61
C GLU A 132 35.68 16.87 18.75
N ARG A 133 35.19 18.07 19.09
CA ARG A 133 33.76 18.31 19.28
C ARG A 133 32.97 18.28 17.98
N VAL A 134 33.44 19.00 16.95
CA VAL A 134 32.88 18.94 15.59
C VAL A 134 32.90 17.48 15.09
N SER A 135 34.03 16.79 15.24
CA SER A 135 34.16 15.38 14.84
C SER A 135 33.16 14.46 15.57
N SER A 136 32.91 14.70 16.86
CA SER A 136 31.89 13.96 17.63
C SER A 136 30.48 14.18 17.10
N TYR A 137 30.11 15.42 16.74
CA TYR A 137 28.80 15.71 16.17
C TYR A 137 28.65 15.12 14.76
N VAL A 138 29.63 15.34 13.88
CA VAL A 138 29.65 14.77 12.52
C VAL A 138 29.54 13.24 12.54
N THR A 139 30.25 12.57 13.45
CA THR A 139 30.16 11.10 13.60
C THR A 139 28.75 10.66 14.00
N ARG A 140 28.15 11.34 15.00
CA ARG A 140 26.78 11.05 15.44
C ARG A 140 25.75 11.31 14.34
N GLU A 141 25.90 12.41 13.59
CA GLU A 141 25.06 12.72 12.43
C GLU A 141 25.15 11.61 11.39
N ARG A 142 26.36 11.20 11.03
CA ARG A 142 26.61 10.13 10.07
C ARG A 142 25.92 8.83 10.48
N GLU A 143 26.11 8.40 11.72
CA GLU A 143 25.50 7.17 12.24
C GLU A 143 23.97 7.21 12.20
N LEU A 144 23.37 8.35 12.54
CA LEU A 144 21.93 8.51 12.49
C LEU A 144 21.42 8.52 11.05
N ILE A 145 22.08 9.22 10.12
CA ILE A 145 21.70 9.22 8.70
C ILE A 145 21.77 7.81 8.11
N ILE A 146 22.81 7.03 8.44
CA ILE A 146 22.91 5.62 8.03
C ILE A 146 21.74 4.80 8.58
N GLN A 147 21.37 4.99 9.85
CA GLN A 147 20.21 4.32 10.45
C GLN A 147 18.91 4.70 9.73
N ILE A 148 18.70 5.98 9.39
CA ILE A 148 17.54 6.42 8.62
C ILE A 148 17.50 5.73 7.26
N ARG A 149 18.61 5.76 6.51
CA ARG A 149 18.68 5.15 5.18
C ARG A 149 18.42 3.64 5.25
N ASP A 150 19.18 2.93 6.06
CA ASP A 150 19.22 1.46 6.01
C ASP A 150 18.05 0.82 6.75
N ARG A 151 17.66 1.38 7.91
CA ARG A 151 16.63 0.80 8.77
C ARG A 151 15.24 1.37 8.51
N VAL A 152 15.13 2.68 8.34
CA VAL A 152 13.83 3.34 8.15
C VAL A 152 13.40 3.32 6.68
N LEU A 153 14.26 3.74 5.74
CA LEU A 153 13.86 3.91 4.34
C LEU A 153 13.98 2.63 3.49
N ILE A 154 15.04 1.82 3.71
CA ILE A 154 15.26 0.59 2.92
C ILE A 154 14.51 -0.59 3.52
N ARG A 155 14.73 -0.87 4.81
CA ARG A 155 14.12 -2.04 5.48
C ARG A 155 12.70 -1.78 5.99
N ASN A 156 12.27 -0.52 6.04
CA ASN A 156 10.97 -0.11 6.58
C ASN A 156 10.67 -0.78 7.93
N GLN A 157 11.64 -0.65 8.86
CA GLN A 157 11.52 -1.22 10.21
C GLN A 157 10.35 -0.59 11.00
N ASP A 158 10.04 -1.24 12.11
CA ASP A 158 8.91 -0.95 12.98
C ASP A 158 8.87 0.50 13.50
N THR A 159 7.68 0.93 13.94
CA THR A 159 7.45 2.28 14.44
C THR A 159 8.32 2.63 15.65
N ALA A 160 8.76 1.64 16.44
CA ALA A 160 9.63 1.83 17.60
C ALA A 160 11.08 2.19 17.21
N THR A 161 11.63 1.59 16.15
CA THR A 161 12.97 1.98 15.66
C THR A 161 12.94 3.39 15.08
N LYS A 162 11.88 3.73 14.33
CA LYS A 162 11.64 5.08 13.82
C LYS A 162 11.54 6.12 14.93
N SER A 163 10.78 5.87 16.00
CA SER A 163 10.69 6.79 17.14
C SER A 163 12.02 6.93 17.86
N SER A 164 12.74 5.83 18.08
CA SER A 164 14.05 5.87 18.73
C SER A 164 15.08 6.69 17.94
N VAL A 165 15.09 6.59 16.62
CA VAL A 165 15.96 7.41 15.75
C VAL A 165 15.53 8.90 15.82
N GLN A 166 14.23 9.18 15.80
CA GLN A 166 13.73 10.55 15.99
C GLN A 166 14.15 11.17 17.31
N ASP A 167 14.05 10.42 18.42
CA ASP A 167 14.41 10.92 19.75
C ASP A 167 15.90 11.26 19.82
N ARG A 168 16.76 10.40 19.25
CA ARG A 168 18.21 10.66 19.16
C ARG A 168 18.56 11.84 18.26
N LEU A 169 17.85 12.03 17.16
CA LEU A 169 18.05 13.20 16.29
C LEU A 169 17.62 14.50 17.01
N ARG A 170 16.52 14.49 17.76
CA ARG A 170 16.11 15.65 18.57
C ARG A 170 17.16 15.96 19.64
N GLN A 171 17.64 14.94 20.34
CA GLN A 171 18.71 15.11 21.31
C GLN A 171 19.98 15.70 20.68
N LEU A 172 20.42 15.16 19.54
CA LEU A 172 21.58 15.68 18.83
C LEU A 172 21.40 17.14 18.39
N ARG A 173 20.21 17.49 17.88
CA ARG A 173 19.86 18.87 17.53
C ARG A 173 20.00 19.80 18.73
N ASP A 174 19.45 19.40 19.88
CA ASP A 174 19.46 20.20 21.10
C ASP A 174 20.87 20.33 21.68
N ASP A 175 21.67 19.25 21.64
CA ASP A 175 23.09 19.25 22.02
C ASP A 175 23.92 20.23 21.17
N ILE A 176 23.66 20.31 19.86
CA ILE A 176 24.37 21.23 18.95
C ILE A 176 23.88 22.67 19.13
N ALA A 177 22.57 22.86 19.31
CA ALA A 177 21.97 24.18 19.47
C ALA A 177 22.42 24.87 20.77
N THR A 178 22.69 24.10 21.82
CA THR A 178 23.13 24.59 23.13
C THR A 178 24.65 24.73 23.27
N ASP A 179 25.45 24.23 22.31
CA ASP A 179 26.91 24.31 22.36
C ASP A 179 27.42 25.72 22.03
N MET A 180 27.65 26.52 23.07
CA MET A 180 28.10 27.91 22.95
C MET A 180 29.53 28.06 22.40
N ASP A 181 30.36 27.02 22.50
CA ASP A 181 31.74 27.03 21.98
C ASP A 181 31.78 26.94 20.45
N PHE A 182 30.67 26.51 19.86
CA PHE A 182 30.51 26.33 18.43
C PHE A 182 30.16 27.67 17.75
N ASN A 183 30.74 27.98 16.60
CA ASN A 183 30.35 29.19 15.86
C ASN A 183 28.87 29.11 15.47
N GLU A 184 28.13 30.22 15.57
CA GLU A 184 26.70 30.31 15.23
C GLU A 184 26.40 29.82 13.81
N ALA A 185 27.25 30.17 12.84
CA ALA A 185 27.10 29.72 11.45
C ALA A 185 27.21 28.19 11.34
N LEU A 186 28.17 27.59 12.05
CA LEU A 186 28.33 26.14 12.08
C LEU A 186 27.15 25.49 12.81
N ARG A 187 26.73 26.01 13.98
CA ARG A 187 25.56 25.49 14.71
C ARG A 187 24.33 25.45 13.82
N SER A 188 24.02 26.55 13.14
CA SER A 188 22.86 26.65 12.25
C SER A 188 22.94 25.62 11.13
N MET A 189 24.10 25.46 10.50
CA MET A 189 24.30 24.49 9.42
C MET A 189 24.08 23.04 9.88
N HIS A 190 24.68 22.64 11.01
CA HIS A 190 24.49 21.30 11.59
C HIS A 190 23.04 21.06 12.05
N VAL A 191 22.42 22.04 12.73
CA VAL A 191 21.00 21.95 13.16
C VAL A 191 20.09 21.78 11.95
N ASN A 192 20.26 22.58 10.90
CA ASN A 192 19.47 22.46 9.68
C ASN A 192 19.61 21.08 9.04
N ARG A 193 20.83 20.52 9.02
CA ARG A 193 21.08 19.18 8.50
C ARG A 193 20.38 18.09 9.32
N VAL A 194 20.42 18.20 10.64
CA VAL A 194 19.68 17.30 11.55
C VAL A 194 18.17 17.45 11.37
N GLU A 195 17.66 18.65 11.11
CA GLU A 195 16.25 18.90 10.82
C GLU A 195 15.81 18.27 9.49
N LEU A 196 16.64 18.34 8.45
CA LEU A 196 16.42 17.63 7.19
C LEU A 196 16.38 16.12 7.42
N ALA A 197 17.32 15.57 8.19
CA ALA A 197 17.33 14.15 8.57
C ALA A 197 16.07 13.75 9.36
N LEU A 198 15.60 14.59 10.29
CA LEU A 198 14.33 14.41 10.99
C LEU A 198 13.15 14.36 10.02
N GLY A 199 13.13 15.20 8.98
CA GLY A 199 12.10 15.18 7.93
C GLY A 199 11.95 13.80 7.28
N LEU A 200 13.07 13.14 6.97
CA LEU A 200 13.09 11.80 6.35
C LEU A 200 12.46 10.72 7.23
N THR A 201 12.45 10.93 8.55
CA THR A 201 11.88 9.98 9.51
C THR A 201 10.42 10.22 9.84
N ARG A 202 9.72 11.19 9.25
CA ARG A 202 8.30 11.44 9.60
C ARG A 202 7.32 10.51 8.87
N HIS A 203 7.79 9.80 7.85
CA HIS A 203 6.95 9.04 6.91
C HIS A 203 6.85 7.57 7.22
#